data_AF-A0A7W2Y9S4-F1
#
_entry.id   AF-A0A7W2Y9S4-F1
#
_cell.length_a   1.000
_cell.length_b   1.000
_cell.length_c   1.000
_cell.angle_alpha   90.00
_cell.angle_beta   90.00
_cell.angle_gamma   90.00
#
_symmetry.space_group_name_H-M   'P 1'
#
loop_
_entity.id
_entity.type
_entity.pdbx_description
1 polymer ?
#
loop_
_entity_poly.entity_id
_entity_poly.type
_entity_poly.pdbx_seq_one_letter_code
_entity_poly.pdbx_strand_id
1 'polypeptide(L)'
;MNKPYKVAANGIVDETIVSRSRFICFISPCTSPEDAKELLINCRKLHPQASHHCYAFLTGKPDDSQGYGSSDDGEPSGTAGRPMLAVLQGGHVGELCAIVVRYFGGTKLGTGGLQRAYGGSVRQALLLVETSTKVPMVEKQLTCDYGQINDVLYFVEQAKGEIIQQDFAAQVELIIALPEEQLTKVKQQLQTLSAGLLTLRSTDP
;
A
#
# COMPACT_ATOMS: atom_id res chain seq x y z
N MET A 1 4.86 -5.38 -14.75
CA MET A 1 3.96 -4.24 -14.99
C MET A 1 2.94 -4.20 -13.88
N ASN A 2 3.30 -3.55 -12.76
CA ASN A 2 2.31 -3.13 -11.80
C ASN A 2 1.41 -2.08 -12.45
N LYS A 3 0.11 -2.30 -12.34
CA LYS A 3 -0.91 -1.34 -12.76
C LYS A 3 -1.16 -0.35 -11.62
N PRO A 4 -1.70 0.84 -11.90
CA PRO A 4 -2.24 1.71 -10.86
C PRO A 4 -3.23 0.96 -9.97
N TYR A 5 -3.16 1.20 -8.66
CA TYR A 5 -4.04 0.56 -7.68
C TYR A 5 -4.48 1.56 -6.61
N LYS A 6 -5.55 1.23 -5.90
CA LYS A 6 -6.09 2.06 -4.83
C LYS A 6 -5.30 1.86 -3.55
N VAL A 7 -4.99 2.94 -2.86
CA VAL A 7 -4.40 2.95 -1.53
C VAL A 7 -5.28 3.75 -0.56
N ALA A 8 -5.21 3.42 0.73
CA ALA A 8 -5.94 4.18 1.75
C ALA A 8 -5.40 5.62 1.85
N ALA A 9 -6.29 6.59 1.90
CA ALA A 9 -5.94 8.03 1.94
C ALA A 9 -6.13 8.66 3.33
N ASN A 10 -6.90 8.02 4.21
CA ASN A 10 -7.23 8.52 5.54
C ASN A 10 -7.24 7.40 6.58
N GLY A 11 -7.18 7.79 7.85
CA GLY A 11 -7.42 6.89 8.98
C GLY A 11 -8.90 6.87 9.36
N ILE A 12 -9.41 5.69 9.75
CA ILE A 12 -10.79 5.47 10.18
C ILE A 12 -10.80 4.81 11.55
N VAL A 13 -11.77 5.21 12.38
CA VAL A 13 -12.14 4.49 13.60
C VAL A 13 -13.63 4.19 13.54
N ASP A 14 -13.99 2.92 13.65
CA ASP A 14 -15.37 2.46 13.69
C ASP A 14 -15.58 1.47 14.83
N GLU A 15 -16.75 1.50 15.46
CA GLU A 15 -17.08 0.64 16.59
C GLU A 15 -18.29 -0.23 16.28
N THR A 16 -18.16 -1.53 16.58
CA THR A 16 -19.26 -2.50 16.49
C THR A 16 -19.44 -3.25 17.81
N ILE A 17 -20.69 -3.63 18.10
CA ILE A 17 -21.04 -4.42 19.28
C ILE A 17 -21.60 -5.76 18.83
N VAL A 18 -20.99 -6.86 19.30
CA VAL A 18 -21.43 -8.23 19.00
C VAL A 18 -21.53 -9.02 20.30
N SER A 19 -22.73 -9.50 20.63
CA SER A 19 -22.99 -10.27 21.85
C SER A 19 -22.40 -9.59 23.11
N ARG A 20 -22.66 -8.28 23.26
CA ARG A 20 -22.16 -7.38 24.32
C ARG A 20 -20.64 -7.14 24.33
N SER A 21 -19.87 -7.82 23.49
CA SER A 21 -18.46 -7.51 23.29
C SER A 21 -18.34 -6.32 22.34
N ARG A 22 -17.41 -5.41 22.64
CA ARG A 22 -17.17 -4.19 21.84
C ARG A 22 -15.91 -4.37 21.02
N PHE A 23 -15.98 -4.06 19.73
CA PHE A 23 -14.89 -4.17 18.77
C PHE A 23 -14.67 -2.80 18.14
N ILE A 24 -13.53 -2.19 18.42
CA ILE A 24 -13.16 -0.87 17.89
C ILE A 24 -12.09 -1.11 16.83
N CYS A 25 -12.42 -0.87 15.57
CA CYS A 25 -11.52 -1.05 14.45
C CYS A 25 -10.89 0.27 14.06
N PHE A 26 -9.56 0.30 14.10
CA PHE A 26 -8.73 1.36 13.58
C PHE A 26 -8.18 0.91 12.23
N ILE A 27 -8.41 1.69 11.17
CA ILE A 27 -7.74 1.52 9.89
C ILE A 27 -6.84 2.74 9.64
N SER A 28 -5.65 2.52 9.10
CA SER A 28 -4.73 3.59 8.71
C SER A 28 -3.94 3.22 7.45
N PRO A 29 -3.50 4.19 6.64
CA PRO A 29 -2.48 3.96 5.63
C PRO A 29 -1.25 3.30 6.24
N CYS A 30 -0.65 2.35 5.52
CA CYS A 30 0.42 1.48 5.99
C CYS A 30 1.28 1.02 4.82
N THR A 31 2.50 1.54 4.72
CA THR A 31 3.47 1.19 3.68
C THR A 31 4.55 0.24 4.16
N SER A 32 4.64 0.03 5.48
CA SER A 32 5.63 -0.84 6.12
C SER A 32 5.04 -1.60 7.31
N PRO A 33 5.64 -2.73 7.74
CA PRO A 33 5.27 -3.38 8.99
C PRO A 33 5.46 -2.47 10.22
N GLU A 34 6.40 -1.54 10.14
CA GLU A 34 6.68 -0.54 11.17
C GLU A 34 5.48 0.40 11.38
N ASP A 35 4.82 0.87 10.32
CA ASP A 35 3.62 1.71 10.40
C ASP A 35 2.50 1.00 11.19
N ALA A 36 2.27 -0.29 10.90
CA ALA A 36 1.29 -1.10 11.63
C ALA A 36 1.65 -1.26 13.11
N LYS A 37 2.95 -1.40 13.42
CA LYS A 37 3.45 -1.51 14.79
C LYS A 37 3.26 -0.20 15.57
N GLU A 38 3.48 0.94 14.94
CA GLU A 38 3.24 2.25 15.55
C GLU A 38 1.75 2.44 15.88
N LEU A 39 0.87 2.11 14.94
CA LEU A 39 -0.58 2.16 15.19
C LEU A 39 -0.98 1.23 16.34
N LEU A 40 -0.45 0.00 16.38
CA LEU A 40 -0.70 -0.94 17.48
C LEU A 40 -0.28 -0.38 18.84
N ILE A 41 0.91 0.24 18.93
CA ILE A 41 1.39 0.88 20.16
C ILE A 41 0.43 1.99 20.60
N ASN A 42 -0.05 2.81 19.67
CA ASN A 42 -0.99 3.88 19.95
C ASN A 42 -2.35 3.33 20.43
N CYS A 43 -2.89 2.30 19.78
CA CYS A 43 -4.12 1.63 20.22
C CYS A 43 -3.98 1.02 21.63
N ARG A 44 -2.83 0.43 21.96
CA ARG A 44 -2.56 -0.10 23.31
C ARG A 44 -2.49 0.99 24.38
N LYS A 45 -1.93 2.16 24.05
CA LYS A 45 -1.93 3.32 24.94
C LYS A 45 -3.33 3.91 25.14
N LEU A 46 -4.12 3.99 24.07
CA LEU A 46 -5.49 4.51 24.11
C LEU A 46 -6.47 3.55 24.82
N HIS A 47 -6.25 2.25 24.67
CA HIS A 47 -7.10 1.19 25.20
C HIS A 47 -6.31 0.18 26.05
N PRO A 48 -5.73 0.60 27.18
CA PRO A 48 -4.87 -0.27 28.01
C PRO A 48 -5.65 -1.38 28.72
N GLN A 49 -6.97 -1.22 28.87
CA GLN A 49 -7.86 -2.17 29.55
C GLN A 49 -8.60 -3.11 28.57
N ALA A 50 -8.28 -3.05 27.28
CA ALA A 50 -8.85 -3.96 26.31
C ALA A 50 -8.29 -5.39 26.48
N SER A 51 -9.09 -6.38 26.11
CA SER A 51 -8.73 -7.79 26.23
C SER A 51 -7.72 -8.22 25.16
N HIS A 52 -7.86 -7.70 23.94
CA HIS A 52 -7.03 -8.04 22.78
C HIS A 52 -6.90 -6.84 21.82
N HIS A 53 -5.76 -6.75 21.15
CA HIS A 53 -5.41 -5.80 20.08
C HIS A 53 -4.93 -6.59 18.86
N CYS A 54 -5.86 -7.30 18.22
CA CYS A 54 -5.56 -8.10 17.04
C CYS A 54 -5.29 -7.19 15.83
N TYR A 55 -4.44 -7.62 14.91
CA TYR A 55 -4.11 -6.80 13.74
C TYR A 55 -3.99 -7.59 12.45
N ALA A 56 -4.13 -6.87 11.34
CA ALA A 56 -3.77 -7.32 9.99
C ALA A 56 -3.29 -6.13 9.15
N PHE A 57 -2.41 -6.35 8.19
CA PHE A 57 -1.94 -5.29 7.29
C PHE A 57 -1.55 -5.82 5.91
N LEU A 58 -1.60 -4.92 4.93
CA LEU A 58 -1.04 -5.05 3.58
C LEU A 58 -0.10 -3.86 3.36
N THR A 59 1.20 -4.09 3.17
CA THR A 59 2.19 -3.01 2.96
C THR A 59 2.39 -2.61 1.50
N GLY A 60 1.71 -3.29 0.58
CA GLY A 60 1.81 -3.05 -0.84
C GLY A 60 0.46 -3.19 -1.53
N LYS A 61 0.50 -3.54 -2.82
CA LYS A 61 -0.71 -3.77 -3.61
C LYS A 61 -1.57 -4.91 -3.02
N PRO A 62 -2.90 -4.90 -3.23
CA PRO A 62 -3.82 -5.89 -2.67
C PRO A 62 -3.53 -7.36 -3.01
N ASP A 63 -2.75 -7.58 -4.08
CA ASP A 63 -2.39 -8.91 -4.59
C ASP A 63 -0.91 -9.28 -4.35
N ASP A 64 -0.15 -8.46 -3.59
CA ASP A 64 1.25 -8.74 -3.24
C ASP A 64 1.39 -9.45 -1.90
N SER A 65 1.45 -10.78 -1.97
CA SER A 65 1.54 -11.63 -0.78
C SER A 65 2.80 -11.44 0.07
N GLN A 66 3.85 -10.81 -0.45
CA GLN A 66 5.08 -10.56 0.29
C GLN A 66 4.91 -9.47 1.37
N GLY A 67 3.86 -8.65 1.29
CA GLY A 67 3.61 -7.52 2.19
C GLY A 67 2.53 -7.77 3.26
N TYR A 68 2.17 -9.02 3.55
CA TYR A 68 1.05 -9.33 4.44
C TYR A 68 1.50 -9.72 5.86
N GLY A 69 0.77 -9.27 6.86
CA GLY A 69 0.96 -9.70 8.24
C GLY A 69 -0.34 -9.67 9.04
N SER A 70 -0.43 -10.53 10.05
CA SER A 70 -1.58 -10.53 10.98
C SER A 70 -1.22 -11.18 12.32
N SER A 71 -1.99 -10.88 13.36
CA SER A 71 -1.86 -11.47 14.70
C SER A 71 -3.21 -11.59 15.39
N ASP A 72 -3.39 -12.69 16.12
CA ASP A 72 -4.57 -12.93 16.96
C ASP A 72 -4.45 -12.32 18.37
N ASP A 73 -3.28 -11.81 18.79
CA ASP A 73 -3.04 -11.15 20.09
C ASP A 73 -3.68 -11.88 21.31
N GLY A 74 -3.54 -13.21 21.37
CA GLY A 74 -4.07 -14.03 22.47
C GLY A 74 -5.50 -14.53 22.28
N GLU A 75 -6.21 -14.14 21.21
CA GLU A 75 -7.41 -14.85 20.75
C GLU A 75 -7.04 -16.28 20.30
N PRO A 76 -8.01 -17.21 20.24
CA PRO A 76 -7.78 -18.53 19.66
C PRO A 76 -7.18 -18.42 18.25
N SER A 77 -6.18 -19.25 17.96
CA SER A 77 -5.42 -19.21 16.71
C SER A 77 -6.33 -19.21 15.47
N GLY A 78 -6.11 -18.25 14.56
CA GLY A 78 -6.85 -18.10 13.32
C GLY A 78 -8.28 -17.55 13.47
N THR A 79 -8.63 -16.95 14.61
CA THR A 79 -9.98 -16.42 14.84
C THR A 79 -10.12 -14.92 14.70
N ALA A 80 -9.01 -14.17 14.67
CA ALA A 80 -9.02 -12.72 14.53
C ALA A 80 -8.17 -12.24 13.35
N GLY A 81 -6.85 -12.41 13.41
CA GLY A 81 -5.90 -11.86 12.45
C GLY A 81 -6.15 -12.35 11.01
N ARG A 82 -6.35 -13.66 10.83
CA ARG A 82 -6.63 -14.25 9.51
C ARG A 82 -7.95 -13.75 8.89
N PRO A 83 -9.09 -13.76 9.60
CA PRO A 83 -10.32 -13.12 9.12
C PRO A 83 -10.18 -11.64 8.76
N MET A 84 -9.45 -10.86 9.56
CA MET A 84 -9.19 -9.45 9.27
C MET A 84 -8.39 -9.30 7.97
N LEU A 85 -7.31 -10.07 7.82
CA LEU A 85 -6.46 -10.04 6.63
C LEU A 85 -7.25 -10.41 5.36
N ALA A 86 -8.09 -11.44 5.43
CA ALA A 86 -8.94 -11.84 4.29
C ALA A 86 -9.88 -10.72 3.83
N VAL A 87 -10.38 -9.90 4.76
CA VAL A 87 -11.22 -8.74 4.42
C VAL A 87 -10.40 -7.63 3.78
N LEU A 88 -9.20 -7.34 4.27
CA LEU A 88 -8.30 -6.37 3.63
C LEU A 88 -7.96 -6.79 2.20
N GLN A 89 -7.59 -8.06 2.00
CA GLN A 89 -7.27 -8.62 0.67
C GLN A 89 -8.46 -8.51 -0.30
N GLY A 90 -9.67 -8.84 0.16
CA GLY A 90 -10.89 -8.71 -0.63
C GLY A 90 -11.37 -7.26 -0.83
N GLY A 91 -10.74 -6.29 -0.17
CA GLY A 91 -11.10 -4.88 -0.23
C GLY A 91 -10.63 -4.15 -1.49
N HIS A 92 -9.67 -4.73 -2.23
CA HIS A 92 -9.04 -4.10 -3.40
C HIS A 92 -8.43 -2.71 -3.12
N VAL A 93 -8.04 -2.46 -1.87
CA VAL A 93 -7.28 -1.30 -1.41
C VAL A 93 -5.98 -1.81 -0.79
N GLY A 94 -4.84 -1.29 -1.24
CA GLY A 94 -3.51 -1.63 -0.75
C GLY A 94 -3.02 -0.62 0.28
N GLU A 95 -1.84 -0.90 0.82
CA GLU A 95 -1.10 0.01 1.73
C GLU A 95 -1.94 0.48 2.93
N LEU A 96 -2.47 -0.48 3.70
CA LEU A 96 -3.29 -0.21 4.87
C LEU A 96 -3.13 -1.29 5.95
N CYS A 97 -3.31 -0.88 7.20
CA CYS A 97 -3.38 -1.75 8.35
C CYS A 97 -4.71 -1.58 9.09
N ALA A 98 -5.12 -2.62 9.79
CA ALA A 98 -6.27 -2.63 10.68
C ALA A 98 -5.88 -3.18 12.05
N ILE A 99 -6.19 -2.45 13.13
CA ILE A 99 -6.13 -2.92 14.51
C ILE A 99 -7.55 -3.01 15.04
N VAL A 100 -7.95 -4.18 15.55
CA VAL A 100 -9.25 -4.35 16.21
C VAL A 100 -9.01 -4.55 17.70
N VAL A 101 -9.45 -3.56 18.46
CA VAL A 101 -9.43 -3.55 19.92
C VAL A 101 -10.71 -4.17 20.44
N ARG A 102 -10.59 -5.22 21.24
CA ARG A 102 -11.74 -5.94 21.79
C ARG A 102 -11.88 -5.73 23.30
N TYR A 103 -13.08 -5.37 23.73
CA TYR A 103 -13.51 -5.49 25.13
C TYR A 103 -14.49 -6.66 25.28
N PHE A 104 -14.16 -7.63 26.13
CA PHE A 104 -15.02 -8.79 26.37
C PHE A 104 -16.33 -8.42 27.08
N GLY A 105 -17.46 -8.85 26.51
CA GLY A 105 -18.81 -8.53 27.00
C GLY A 105 -19.44 -9.55 27.95
N GLY A 106 -18.68 -10.54 28.45
CA GLY A 106 -19.21 -11.58 29.33
C GLY A 106 -19.83 -12.80 28.64
N THR A 107 -20.00 -12.78 27.31
CA THR A 107 -20.54 -13.90 26.52
C THR A 107 -19.52 -14.39 25.49
N LYS A 108 -19.20 -15.68 25.51
CA LYS A 108 -18.29 -16.31 24.54
C LYS A 108 -18.97 -16.41 23.17
N LEU A 109 -18.24 -16.03 22.12
CA LEU A 109 -18.71 -16.04 20.73
C LEU A 109 -18.46 -17.37 20.01
N GLY A 110 -17.56 -18.22 20.54
CA GLY A 110 -17.04 -19.38 19.83
C GLY A 110 -16.19 -18.99 18.61
N THR A 111 -15.50 -19.97 18.02
CA THR A 111 -14.55 -19.76 16.90
C THR A 111 -15.19 -19.03 15.71
N GLY A 112 -16.33 -19.52 15.23
CA GLY A 112 -17.02 -18.90 14.09
C GLY A 112 -17.67 -17.55 14.42
N GLY A 113 -18.00 -17.28 15.69
CA GLY A 113 -18.47 -15.97 16.12
C GLY A 113 -17.35 -14.93 16.14
N LEU A 114 -16.16 -15.31 16.62
CA LEU A 114 -14.98 -14.44 16.60
C LEU A 114 -14.56 -14.08 15.18
N GLN A 115 -14.46 -15.08 14.30
CA GLN A 115 -14.08 -14.84 12.91
C GLN A 115 -15.03 -13.86 12.22
N ARG A 116 -16.34 -13.99 12.45
CA ARG A 116 -17.35 -13.06 11.92
C ARG A 116 -17.27 -11.68 12.56
N ALA A 117 -17.01 -11.58 13.85
CA ALA A 117 -16.91 -10.29 14.55
C ALA A 117 -15.68 -9.50 14.09
N TYR A 118 -14.50 -10.13 14.07
CA TYR A 118 -13.26 -9.47 13.65
C TYR A 118 -13.27 -9.08 12.17
N GLY A 119 -13.58 -10.03 11.27
CA GLY A 119 -13.71 -9.71 9.85
C GLY A 119 -14.85 -8.72 9.57
N GLY A 120 -15.96 -8.84 10.29
CA GLY A 120 -17.10 -7.92 10.20
C GLY A 120 -16.74 -6.49 10.58
N SER A 121 -16.00 -6.30 11.67
CA SER A 121 -15.57 -4.98 12.14
C SER A 121 -14.64 -4.29 11.13
N VAL A 122 -13.65 -5.02 10.59
CA VAL A 122 -12.81 -4.48 9.51
C VAL A 122 -13.63 -4.16 8.27
N ARG A 123 -14.59 -5.01 7.90
CA ARG A 123 -15.44 -4.77 6.72
C ARG A 123 -16.26 -3.50 6.86
N GLN A 124 -16.82 -3.22 8.03
CA GLN A 124 -17.58 -1.98 8.26
C GLN A 124 -16.68 -0.74 8.19
N ALA A 125 -15.54 -0.77 8.89
CA ALA A 125 -14.59 0.33 8.87
C ALA A 125 -14.06 0.61 7.44
N LEU A 126 -13.81 -0.43 6.65
CA LEU A 126 -13.28 -0.31 5.29
C LEU A 126 -14.24 0.42 4.34
N LEU A 127 -15.55 0.37 4.57
CA LEU A 127 -16.54 1.12 3.78
C LEU A 127 -16.40 2.64 3.95
N LEU A 128 -15.76 3.10 5.03
CA LEU A 128 -15.57 4.50 5.35
C LEU A 128 -14.20 5.03 4.86
N VAL A 129 -13.32 4.15 4.37
CA VAL A 129 -11.98 4.52 3.92
C VAL A 129 -12.04 5.27 2.60
N GLU A 130 -11.46 6.46 2.58
CA GLU A 130 -11.21 7.19 1.35
C GLU A 130 -9.99 6.60 0.63
N THR A 131 -10.01 6.63 -0.69
CA THR A 131 -8.95 6.01 -1.50
C THR A 131 -8.36 7.00 -2.48
N SER A 132 -7.06 6.84 -2.74
CA SER A 132 -6.35 7.52 -3.81
C SER A 132 -5.71 6.49 -4.75
N THR A 133 -5.42 6.90 -5.98
CA THR A 133 -4.76 6.03 -6.96
C THR A 133 -3.25 6.21 -6.86
N LYS A 134 -2.53 5.12 -6.55
CA LYS A 134 -1.08 5.06 -6.63
C LYS A 134 -0.65 4.55 -7.99
N VAL A 135 0.21 5.30 -8.68
CA VAL A 135 0.81 4.91 -9.95
C VAL A 135 2.22 4.36 -9.67
N PRO A 136 2.50 3.08 -9.96
CA PRO A 136 3.84 2.52 -9.81
C PRO A 136 4.81 3.22 -10.75
N MET A 137 5.85 3.83 -10.18
CA MET A 137 6.92 4.50 -10.91
C MET A 137 8.16 3.60 -10.91
N VAL A 138 8.94 3.65 -12.00
CA VAL A 138 10.23 3.00 -12.11
C VAL A 138 11.27 4.03 -12.53
N GLU A 139 12.38 4.07 -11.78
CA GLU A 139 13.51 4.93 -12.12
C GLU A 139 14.39 4.29 -13.19
N LYS A 140 14.85 5.12 -14.13
CA LYS A 140 15.75 4.75 -15.21
C LYS A 140 16.78 5.84 -15.44
N GLN A 141 17.97 5.41 -15.84
CA GLN A 141 19.02 6.30 -16.31
C GLN A 141 18.97 6.41 -17.83
N LEU A 142 19.23 7.61 -18.34
CA LEU A 142 19.32 7.91 -19.75
C LEU A 142 20.47 8.91 -19.97
N THR A 143 21.28 8.66 -20.98
CA THR A 143 22.29 9.63 -21.44
C THR A 143 21.92 10.05 -22.85
N CYS A 144 21.92 11.36 -23.12
CA CYS A 144 21.55 11.92 -24.41
C CYS A 144 22.43 13.13 -24.76
N ASP A 145 22.46 13.47 -26.06
CA ASP A 145 23.15 14.68 -26.50
C ASP A 145 22.27 15.93 -26.25
N TYR A 146 22.90 17.10 -26.17
CA TYR A 146 22.20 18.38 -25.97
C TYR A 146 21.11 18.66 -27.01
N GLY A 147 21.27 18.16 -28.25
CA GLY A 147 20.26 18.30 -29.30
C GLY A 147 19.00 17.45 -29.10
N GLN A 148 19.07 16.40 -28.26
CA GLN A 148 18.00 15.43 -28.03
C GLN A 148 17.22 15.71 -26.74
N ILE A 149 17.75 16.57 -25.87
CA ILE A 149 17.24 16.78 -24.52
C ILE A 149 15.77 17.18 -24.50
N ASN A 150 15.35 18.10 -25.38
CA ASN A 150 13.97 18.59 -25.40
C ASN A 150 12.97 17.50 -25.79
N ASP A 151 13.34 16.64 -26.75
CA ASP A 151 12.51 15.51 -27.16
C ASP A 151 12.40 14.46 -26.04
N VAL A 152 13.51 14.21 -25.34
CA VAL A 152 13.53 13.32 -24.17
C VAL A 152 12.60 13.85 -23.08
N LEU A 153 12.74 15.13 -22.69
CA LEU A 153 11.89 15.75 -21.68
C LEU A 153 10.42 15.71 -22.09
N TYR A 154 10.12 15.98 -23.37
CA TYR A 154 8.77 15.88 -23.91
C TYR A 154 8.20 14.47 -23.80
N PHE A 155 8.96 13.42 -24.12
CA PHE A 155 8.48 12.04 -23.98
C PHE A 155 8.25 11.63 -22.53
N VAL A 156 9.09 12.11 -21.61
CA VAL A 156 8.88 11.89 -20.17
C VAL A 156 7.58 12.57 -19.71
N GLU A 157 7.38 13.84 -20.04
CA GLU A 157 6.17 14.59 -19.68
C GLU A 157 4.91 13.95 -20.28
N GLN A 158 4.93 13.58 -21.56
CA GLN A 158 3.83 12.89 -22.24
C GLN A 158 3.46 11.55 -21.58
N ALA A 159 4.44 10.87 -20.99
CA ALA A 159 4.24 9.65 -20.24
C ALA A 159 3.80 9.90 -18.78
N LYS A 160 3.62 11.16 -18.36
CA LYS A 160 3.43 11.57 -16.96
C LYS A 160 4.57 11.10 -16.05
N GLY A 161 5.78 11.09 -16.60
CA GLY A 161 7.00 10.84 -15.86
C GLY A 161 7.54 12.10 -15.19
N GLU A 162 8.56 11.90 -14.37
CA GLU A 162 9.23 12.93 -13.60
C GLU A 162 10.73 12.89 -13.87
N ILE A 163 11.38 14.06 -13.87
CA ILE A 163 12.83 14.18 -13.92
C ILE A 163 13.34 14.23 -12.49
N ILE A 164 14.07 13.20 -12.06
CA ILE A 164 14.61 13.08 -10.70
C ILE A 164 15.94 13.81 -10.60
N GLN A 165 16.80 13.66 -11.61
CA GLN A 165 18.12 14.29 -11.66
C GLN A 165 18.51 14.60 -13.10
N GLN A 166 19.27 15.67 -13.27
CA GLN A 166 19.77 16.13 -14.56
C GLN A 166 21.17 16.72 -14.40
N ASP A 167 22.15 16.08 -15.03
CA ASP A 167 23.56 16.48 -15.01
C ASP A 167 24.05 16.83 -16.41
N PHE A 168 24.58 18.04 -16.56
CA PHE A 168 25.10 18.55 -17.83
C PHE A 168 26.61 18.41 -17.87
N ALA A 169 27.09 17.36 -18.53
CA ALA A 169 28.52 17.09 -18.73
C ALA A 169 28.86 17.15 -20.23
N ALA A 170 29.79 16.30 -20.71
CA ALA A 170 30.04 16.14 -22.13
C ALA A 170 28.77 15.67 -22.88
N GLN A 171 27.95 14.85 -22.22
CA GLN A 171 26.58 14.52 -22.59
C GLN A 171 25.66 14.84 -21.42
N VAL A 172 24.36 14.87 -21.66
CA VAL A 172 23.34 15.09 -20.63
C VAL A 172 22.99 13.74 -20.02
N GLU A 173 23.17 13.61 -18.72
CA GLU A 173 22.79 12.43 -17.94
C GLU A 173 21.52 12.73 -17.16
N LEU A 174 20.55 11.83 -17.22
CA LEU A 174 19.22 11.97 -16.63
C LEU A 174 18.90 10.75 -15.78
N ILE A 175 18.34 11.01 -14.60
CA ILE A 175 17.56 10.02 -13.85
C ILE A 175 16.10 10.43 -14.00
N ILE A 176 15.29 9.54 -14.56
CA ILE A 176 13.87 9.77 -14.81
C ILE A 176 13.03 8.70 -14.10
N ALA A 177 11.89 9.10 -13.55
CA ALA A 177 10.88 8.19 -13.05
C ALA A 177 9.73 8.12 -14.06
N LEU A 178 9.38 6.93 -14.51
CA LEU A 178 8.29 6.71 -15.46
C LEU A 178 7.24 5.79 -14.85
N PRO A 179 5.94 6.00 -15.15
CA PRO A 179 4.95 4.97 -14.86
C PRO A 179 5.36 3.64 -15.50
N GLU A 180 5.34 2.54 -14.74
CA GLU A 180 5.84 1.25 -15.20
C GLU A 180 5.12 0.76 -16.46
N GLU A 181 3.83 1.10 -16.60
CA GLU A 181 3.03 0.81 -17.80
C GLU A 181 3.46 1.59 -19.06
N GLN A 182 4.06 2.76 -18.91
CA GLN A 182 4.52 3.59 -20.03
C GLN A 182 5.96 3.26 -20.45
N LEU A 183 6.70 2.48 -19.65
CA LEU A 183 8.11 2.18 -19.88
C LEU A 183 8.40 1.65 -21.29
N THR A 184 7.60 0.68 -21.76
CA THR A 184 7.78 0.09 -23.11
C THR A 184 7.55 1.13 -24.21
N LYS A 185 6.54 1.98 -24.04
CA LYS A 185 6.19 3.03 -25.01
C LYS A 185 7.30 4.07 -25.11
N VAL A 186 7.76 4.60 -23.97
CA VAL A 186 8.85 5.60 -23.93
C VAL A 186 10.14 5.01 -24.49
N LYS A 187 10.46 3.75 -24.15
CA LYS A 187 11.62 3.05 -24.72
C LYS A 187 11.56 3.00 -26.25
N GLN A 188 10.40 2.68 -26.83
CA GLN A 188 10.22 2.66 -28.29
C GLN A 188 10.37 4.07 -28.90
N GLN A 189 9.77 5.09 -28.29
CA GLN A 189 9.88 6.48 -28.77
C GLN A 189 11.33 6.98 -28.79
N LEU A 190 12.09 6.70 -27.73
CA LEU A 190 13.51 7.03 -27.63
C LEU A 190 14.34 6.30 -28.69
N GLN A 191 14.07 5.01 -28.92
CA GLN A 191 14.75 4.23 -29.97
C GLN A 191 14.45 4.78 -31.37
N THR A 192 13.21 5.15 -31.67
CA THR A 192 12.84 5.75 -32.96
C THR A 192 13.50 7.11 -33.17
N LEU A 193 13.52 7.97 -32.14
CA LEU A 193 14.15 9.29 -32.20
C LEU A 193 15.65 9.20 -32.51
N SER A 194 16.32 8.19 -31.97
CA SER A 194 17.78 8.11 -31.93
C SER A 194 18.37 7.04 -32.86
N ALA A 195 17.57 6.47 -33.76
CA ALA A 195 17.95 5.29 -34.55
C ALA A 195 18.54 4.15 -33.69
N GLY A 196 18.06 4.00 -32.45
CA GLY A 196 18.45 2.95 -31.51
C GLY A 196 19.57 3.31 -30.53
N LEU A 197 20.11 4.54 -30.55
CA LEU A 197 21.24 4.93 -29.69
C LEU A 197 20.83 5.27 -28.25
N LEU A 198 19.64 5.85 -28.05
CA LEU A 198 19.12 6.17 -26.73
C LEU A 198 18.50 4.93 -26.08
N THR A 199 18.96 4.63 -24.87
CA THR A 199 18.50 3.47 -24.10
C THR A 199 18.24 3.84 -22.64
N LEU A 200 17.16 3.30 -22.11
CA LEU A 200 16.84 3.37 -20.69
C LEU A 200 17.58 2.24 -19.96
N ARG A 201 18.44 2.61 -19.02
CA ARG A 201 19.21 1.70 -18.15
C ARG A 201 18.60 1.67 -16.75
N SER A 202 18.77 0.57 -16.03
CA SER A 202 18.37 0.53 -14.61
C SER A 202 19.24 1.46 -13.77
N THR A 203 18.66 2.03 -12.71
CA THR A 203 19.38 2.85 -11.71
C THR A 203 20.10 2.01 -10.65
N ASP A 204 19.88 0.69 -10.64
CA ASP A 204 20.59 -0.22 -9.73
C ASP A 204 22.10 -0.28 -10.07
N PRO A 205 22.98 -0.31 -9.04
CA PRO A 205 24.41 -0.56 -9.20
C PRO A 205 24.76 -1.97 -9.69
#